data_AF-A0A077L9D3-F1
#
_entry.id   AF-A0A077L9D3-F1
#
_cell.length_a   1.000
_cell.length_b   1.000
_cell.length_c   1.000
_cell.angle_alpha   90.00
_cell.angle_beta   90.00
_cell.angle_gamma   90.00
#
_symmetry.space_group_name_H-M   'P 1'
#
loop_
_entity.id
_entity.type
_entity.pdbx_description
1 polymer ?
#
loop_
_entity_poly.entity_id
_entity_poly.type
_entity_poly.pdbx_seq_one_letter_code
_entity_poly.pdbx_strand_id
1 'polypeptide(L)'
;MYYYFIIINEVNKMNNRKNEFKKIKKHELYSNWFLILLISIIFVIWFLIIYMVSIFESQYSKDSTFKIVNDIIVSIFTGLISGILSIILAFIFLDLSKRANIKDYFSYYSYLNSLRNKSKFAFFKDSKIPQNLYNKNSNQLTKTEFITLVANILNYTIASPQYKNLLNEIESDFAIHAFLRPNFAKQRKIAIIRIISIDILIPIFIMSILIFSIWFLYYKKNEKTYPISALVRILIIFTANIFSLSVSISIYEFYILNSVKNYNTFNDFYFLSFNNFQFKFLNSSLIRK
;
A
#
# COMPACT_ATOMS: atom_id res chain seq x y z
N MET A 1 -2.08 44.79 16.30
CA MET A 1 -2.65 44.75 14.94
C MET A 1 -1.76 43.97 13.95
N TYR A 2 -0.45 44.25 13.87
CA TYR A 2 0.49 43.56 12.98
C TYR A 2 0.60 42.03 13.20
N TYR A 3 0.68 41.60 14.47
CA TYR A 3 0.72 40.17 14.83
C TYR A 3 -0.55 39.40 14.39
N TYR A 4 -1.72 40.02 14.51
CA TYR A 4 -2.98 39.41 14.13
C TYR A 4 -3.09 39.23 12.60
N PHE A 5 -2.56 40.18 11.84
CA PHE A 5 -2.50 40.12 10.37
C PHE A 5 -1.54 39.03 9.87
N ILE A 6 -0.40 38.84 10.55
CA ILE A 6 0.54 37.74 10.27
C ILE A 6 -0.13 36.39 10.54
N ILE A 7 -0.80 36.23 11.68
CA ILE A 7 -1.49 34.98 12.04
C ILE A 7 -2.61 34.67 11.04
N ILE A 8 -3.42 35.65 10.63
CA ILE A 8 -4.48 35.46 9.62
C ILE A 8 -3.89 35.05 8.26
N ASN A 9 -2.80 35.69 7.83
CA ASN A 9 -2.15 35.34 6.57
C ASN A 9 -1.53 33.94 6.60
N GLU A 10 -0.92 33.54 7.70
CA GLU A 10 -0.41 32.17 7.87
C GLU A 10 -1.54 31.13 7.88
N VAL A 11 -2.66 31.41 8.55
CA VAL A 11 -3.82 30.52 8.57
C VAL A 11 -4.45 30.39 7.18
N ASN A 12 -4.58 31.50 6.43
CA ASN A 12 -5.09 31.49 5.05
C ASN A 12 -4.14 30.76 4.11
N LYS A 13 -2.82 30.95 4.26
CA LYS A 13 -1.80 30.21 3.51
C LYS A 13 -1.84 28.71 3.81
N MET A 14 -2.00 28.33 5.07
CA MET A 14 -2.10 26.92 5.48
C MET A 14 -3.39 26.25 4.97
N ASN A 15 -4.50 26.98 4.93
CA ASN A 15 -5.75 26.50 4.34
C ASN A 15 -5.66 26.36 2.82
N ASN A 16 -5.00 27.30 2.13
CA ASN A 16 -4.74 27.20 0.69
C ASN A 16 -3.86 25.99 0.37
N ARG A 17 -2.75 25.81 1.09
CA ARG A 17 -1.85 24.66 0.94
C ARG A 17 -2.59 23.33 1.12
N LYS A 18 -3.45 23.21 2.14
CA LYS A 18 -4.30 22.02 2.33
C LYS A 18 -5.23 21.76 1.14
N ASN A 19 -5.82 22.80 0.56
CA ASN A 19 -6.69 22.69 -0.60
C ASN A 19 -5.93 22.34 -1.90
N GLU A 20 -4.73 22.88 -2.08
CA GLU A 20 -3.82 22.52 -3.18
C GLU A 20 -3.42 21.05 -3.10
N PHE A 21 -3.00 20.57 -1.93
CA PHE A 21 -2.69 19.15 -1.74
C PHE A 21 -3.92 18.25 -1.94
N LYS A 22 -5.13 18.68 -1.55
CA LYS A 22 -6.35 17.93 -1.88
C LYS A 22 -6.53 17.79 -3.39
N LYS A 23 -6.29 18.84 -4.17
CA LYS A 23 -6.38 18.80 -5.65
C LYS A 23 -5.30 17.90 -6.27
N ILE A 24 -4.08 17.97 -5.76
CA ILE A 24 -2.92 17.21 -6.24
C ILE A 24 -3.07 15.71 -5.91
N LYS A 25 -3.59 15.37 -4.72
CA LYS A 25 -3.81 13.98 -4.29
C LYS A 25 -5.04 13.33 -4.90
N LYS A 26 -6.02 14.12 -5.35
CA LYS A 26 -7.30 13.60 -5.85
C LYS A 26 -7.08 12.86 -7.16
N HIS A 27 -7.24 11.54 -7.10
CA HIS A 27 -7.22 10.68 -8.27
C HIS A 27 -8.41 10.98 -9.19
N GLU A 28 -8.15 11.10 -10.49
CA GLU A 28 -9.21 11.09 -11.49
C GLU A 28 -9.67 9.65 -11.74
N LEU A 29 -10.84 9.29 -11.19
CA LEU A 29 -11.38 7.93 -11.26
C LEU A 29 -11.87 7.55 -12.67
N TYR A 30 -12.10 8.53 -13.54
CA TYR A 30 -12.63 8.34 -14.89
C TYR A 30 -11.74 7.46 -15.78
N SER A 31 -10.43 7.41 -15.55
CA SER A 31 -9.56 6.55 -16.37
C SER A 31 -9.57 5.08 -15.93
N ASN A 32 -10.04 4.77 -14.72
CA ASN A 32 -9.81 3.45 -14.09
C ASN A 32 -11.09 2.77 -13.57
N TRP A 33 -12.28 3.35 -13.81
CA TRP A 33 -13.55 2.81 -13.32
C TRP A 33 -13.82 1.37 -13.78
N PHE A 34 -13.42 1.01 -14.99
CA PHE A 34 -13.60 -0.34 -15.53
C PHE A 34 -12.81 -1.39 -14.74
N LEU A 35 -11.55 -1.07 -14.38
CA LEU A 35 -10.72 -1.97 -13.57
C LEU A 35 -11.28 -2.14 -12.15
N ILE A 36 -11.80 -1.06 -11.56
CA ILE A 36 -12.45 -1.11 -10.25
C ILE A 36 -13.67 -2.05 -10.31
N LEU A 37 -14.52 -1.90 -11.33
CA LEU A 37 -15.70 -2.72 -11.52
C LEU A 37 -15.35 -4.20 -11.70
N LEU A 38 -14.33 -4.50 -12.52
CA LEU A 38 -13.85 -5.85 -12.74
C LEU A 38 -13.36 -6.50 -11.43
N ILE A 39 -12.58 -5.76 -10.62
CA ILE A 39 -12.15 -6.24 -9.31
C ILE A 39 -13.36 -6.52 -8.41
N SER A 40 -14.35 -5.63 -8.38
CA SER A 40 -15.56 -5.83 -7.57
C SER A 40 -16.31 -7.10 -7.96
N ILE A 41 -16.46 -7.39 -9.26
CA ILE A 41 -17.10 -8.63 -9.74
C ILE A 41 -16.31 -9.86 -9.27
N ILE A 42 -14.99 -9.85 -9.41
CA ILE A 42 -14.12 -10.95 -8.94
C ILE A 42 -14.34 -11.20 -7.45
N PHE A 43 -14.41 -10.14 -6.64
CA PHE A 43 -14.66 -10.28 -5.19
C PHE A 43 -16.03 -10.86 -4.88
N VAL A 44 -17.09 -10.42 -5.55
CA VAL A 44 -18.45 -10.96 -5.34
C VAL A 44 -18.48 -12.46 -5.67
N ILE A 45 -17.94 -12.86 -6.80
CA ILE A 45 -17.84 -14.28 -7.20
C ILE A 45 -17.01 -15.06 -6.16
N TRP A 46 -15.92 -14.49 -5.69
CA TRP A 46 -15.06 -15.15 -4.70
C TRP A 46 -15.74 -15.33 -3.35
N PHE A 47 -16.52 -14.34 -2.89
CA PHE A 47 -17.33 -14.48 -1.68
C PHE A 47 -18.38 -15.59 -1.80
N LEU A 48 -18.99 -15.75 -2.98
CA LEU A 48 -19.88 -16.87 -3.26
C LEU A 48 -19.14 -18.22 -3.17
N ILE A 49 -17.92 -18.32 -3.68
CA ILE A 49 -17.10 -19.53 -3.56
C ILE A 49 -16.78 -19.86 -2.10
N ILE A 50 -16.37 -18.86 -1.29
CA ILE A 50 -16.13 -19.04 0.15
C ILE A 50 -17.41 -19.54 0.86
N TYR A 51 -18.56 -18.94 0.54
CA TYR A 51 -19.86 -19.35 1.07
C TYR A 51 -20.16 -20.81 0.73
N MET A 52 -20.00 -21.20 -0.53
CA MET A 52 -20.24 -22.58 -0.98
C MET A 52 -19.34 -23.58 -0.23
N VAL A 53 -18.02 -23.31 -0.15
CA VAL A 53 -17.04 -24.18 0.53
C VAL A 53 -17.32 -24.30 2.03
N SER A 54 -17.78 -23.21 2.65
CA SER A 54 -18.05 -23.17 4.08
C SER A 54 -19.31 -23.95 4.46
N ILE A 55 -20.36 -23.91 3.63
CA ILE A 55 -21.68 -24.47 3.98
C ILE A 55 -21.88 -25.88 3.43
N PHE A 56 -21.45 -26.16 2.21
CA PHE A 56 -21.70 -27.46 1.58
C PHE A 56 -20.63 -28.47 2.02
N GLU A 57 -21.07 -29.55 2.65
CA GLU A 57 -20.21 -30.65 3.08
C GLU A 57 -19.81 -31.55 1.91
N SER A 58 -18.60 -32.11 1.96
CA SER A 58 -18.18 -33.10 0.98
C SER A 58 -19.06 -34.35 1.03
N GLN A 59 -19.67 -34.70 -0.10
CA GLN A 59 -20.47 -35.92 -0.28
C GLN A 59 -19.63 -37.11 -0.79
N TYR A 60 -18.31 -36.93 -0.97
CA TYR A 60 -17.51 -37.80 -1.85
C TYR A 60 -17.06 -39.16 -1.28
N SER A 61 -17.45 -39.56 -0.06
CA SER A 61 -17.20 -40.94 0.39
C SER A 61 -18.15 -41.38 1.51
N LYS A 62 -18.24 -42.69 1.79
CA LYS A 62 -18.92 -43.21 2.99
C LYS A 62 -18.03 -43.14 4.25
N ASP A 63 -16.72 -42.91 4.06
CA ASP A 63 -15.73 -42.87 5.12
C ASP A 63 -15.68 -41.48 5.77
N SER A 64 -15.97 -41.43 7.08
CA SER A 64 -16.00 -40.19 7.85
C SER A 64 -14.65 -39.48 7.90
N THR A 65 -13.54 -40.22 7.88
CA THR A 65 -12.20 -39.65 7.94
C THR A 65 -11.83 -38.93 6.63
N PHE A 66 -12.15 -39.54 5.50
CA PHE A 66 -11.89 -38.96 4.18
C PHE A 66 -12.70 -37.68 3.95
N LYS A 67 -13.96 -37.62 4.40
CA LYS A 67 -14.78 -36.41 4.36
C LYS A 67 -14.14 -35.25 5.12
N ILE A 68 -13.68 -35.51 6.35
CA ILE A 68 -13.04 -34.52 7.21
C ILE A 68 -11.76 -33.98 6.56
N VAL A 69 -10.90 -34.87 6.06
CA VAL A 69 -9.65 -34.48 5.41
C VAL A 69 -9.91 -33.65 4.16
N ASN A 70 -10.88 -34.06 3.33
CA ASN A 70 -11.23 -33.32 2.12
C ASN A 70 -11.76 -31.91 2.45
N ASP A 71 -12.65 -31.78 3.43
CA ASP A 71 -13.18 -30.46 3.83
C ASP A 71 -12.08 -29.53 4.35
N ILE A 72 -11.09 -30.05 5.09
CA ILE A 72 -9.91 -29.30 5.51
C ILE A 72 -9.09 -28.85 4.31
N ILE A 73 -8.77 -29.77 3.39
CA ILE A 73 -7.95 -29.47 2.22
C ILE A 73 -8.61 -28.40 1.35
N VAL A 74 -9.89 -28.55 1.03
CA VAL A 74 -10.63 -27.56 0.22
C VAL A 74 -10.65 -26.21 0.94
N SER A 75 -10.89 -26.18 2.25
CA SER A 75 -10.87 -24.94 3.04
C SER A 75 -9.50 -24.25 3.02
N ILE A 76 -8.40 -25.02 3.11
CA ILE A 76 -7.04 -24.49 3.01
C ILE A 76 -6.80 -23.89 1.62
N PHE A 77 -7.13 -24.61 0.55
CA PHE A 77 -6.95 -24.11 -0.82
C PHE A 77 -7.77 -22.83 -1.07
N THR A 78 -9.02 -22.79 -0.64
CA THR A 78 -9.86 -21.59 -0.70
C THR A 78 -9.24 -20.44 0.11
N GLY A 79 -8.70 -20.71 1.30
CA GLY A 79 -8.00 -19.71 2.10
C GLY A 79 -6.74 -19.17 1.42
N LEU A 80 -5.91 -20.02 0.82
CA LEU A 80 -4.70 -19.61 0.09
C LEU A 80 -5.04 -18.72 -1.12
N ILE A 81 -6.03 -19.10 -1.93
CA ILE A 81 -6.47 -18.27 -3.07
C ILE A 81 -7.08 -16.94 -2.58
N SER A 82 -7.81 -16.96 -1.45
CA SER A 82 -8.29 -15.74 -0.80
C SER A 82 -7.15 -14.82 -0.38
N GLY A 83 -6.05 -15.38 0.12
CA GLY A 83 -4.82 -14.66 0.43
C GLY A 83 -4.24 -13.98 -0.80
N ILE A 84 -4.12 -14.69 -1.92
CA ILE A 84 -3.62 -14.13 -3.19
C ILE A 84 -4.47 -12.95 -3.66
N LEU A 85 -5.80 -13.07 -3.62
CA LEU A 85 -6.71 -11.97 -3.97
C LEU A 85 -6.58 -10.78 -3.01
N SER A 86 -6.40 -11.07 -1.72
CA SER A 86 -6.20 -10.06 -0.69
C SER A 86 -4.88 -9.30 -0.87
N ILE A 87 -3.82 -9.94 -1.40
CA ILE A 87 -2.54 -9.28 -1.72
C ILE A 87 -2.76 -8.19 -2.78
N ILE A 88 -3.56 -8.47 -3.82
CA ILE A 88 -3.85 -7.48 -4.87
C ILE A 88 -4.52 -6.24 -4.25
N LEU A 89 -5.49 -6.43 -3.35
CA LEU A 89 -6.10 -5.33 -2.61
C LEU A 89 -5.09 -4.60 -1.72
N ALA A 90 -4.22 -5.35 -1.02
CA ALA A 90 -3.21 -4.78 -0.16
C ALA A 90 -2.30 -3.81 -0.94
N PHE A 91 -1.89 -4.17 -2.17
CA PHE A 91 -1.13 -3.27 -3.04
C PHE A 91 -1.92 -2.03 -3.50
N ILE A 92 -3.21 -2.18 -3.80
CA ILE A 92 -4.07 -1.04 -4.14
C ILE A 92 -4.21 -0.09 -2.95
N PHE A 93 -4.51 -0.62 -1.76
CA PHE A 93 -4.61 0.16 -0.53
C PHE A 93 -3.28 0.79 -0.15
N LEU A 94 -2.16 0.11 -0.41
CA LEU A 94 -0.83 0.66 -0.20
C LEU A 94 -0.62 1.92 -1.06
N ASP A 95 -0.93 1.89 -2.35
CA ASP A 95 -0.79 3.08 -3.22
C ASP A 95 -1.71 4.22 -2.73
N LEU A 96 -2.97 3.92 -2.42
CA LEU A 96 -3.93 4.92 -1.92
C LEU A 96 -3.50 5.54 -0.58
N SER A 97 -3.10 4.70 0.38
CA SER A 97 -2.64 5.13 1.71
C SER A 97 -1.38 5.99 1.60
N LYS A 98 -0.43 5.62 0.74
CA LYS A 98 0.80 6.40 0.54
C LYS A 98 0.53 7.75 -0.11
N ARG A 99 -0.36 7.82 -1.10
CA ARG A 99 -0.81 9.11 -1.68
C ARG A 99 -1.49 9.99 -0.63
N ALA A 100 -2.37 9.42 0.19
CA ALA A 100 -3.05 10.15 1.25
C ALA A 100 -2.06 10.78 2.25
N ASN A 101 -0.98 10.07 2.55
CA ASN A 101 0.06 10.48 3.50
C ASN A 101 1.10 11.48 2.96
N ILE A 102 1.01 11.97 1.73
CA ILE A 102 1.91 13.00 1.20
C ILE A 102 1.68 14.31 1.98
N LYS A 103 2.67 14.84 2.69
CA LYS A 103 2.49 16.01 3.58
C LYS A 103 2.98 17.34 2.99
N ASP A 104 3.92 17.27 2.07
CA ASP A 104 4.64 18.42 1.52
C ASP A 104 4.98 18.19 0.03
N TYR A 105 5.47 19.23 -0.65
CA TYR A 105 5.76 19.18 -2.08
C TYR A 105 6.97 18.30 -2.37
N PHE A 106 7.90 18.19 -1.42
CA PHE A 106 9.05 17.29 -1.53
C PHE A 106 8.62 15.81 -1.54
N SER A 107 7.72 15.42 -0.65
CA SER A 107 7.13 14.08 -0.60
C SER A 107 6.36 13.77 -1.87
N TYR A 108 5.67 14.77 -2.44
CA TYR A 108 4.99 14.63 -3.73
C TYR A 108 5.99 14.43 -4.88
N TYR A 109 7.09 15.16 -4.89
CA TYR A 109 8.17 14.96 -5.87
C TYR A 109 8.79 13.55 -5.76
N SER A 110 9.07 13.06 -4.54
CA SER A 110 9.56 11.69 -4.33
C SER A 110 8.55 10.64 -4.76
N TYR A 111 7.25 10.89 -4.52
CA TYR A 111 6.16 10.06 -5.00
C TYR A 111 6.17 9.95 -6.55
N LEU A 112 6.22 11.08 -7.26
CA LEU A 112 6.24 11.11 -8.72
C LEU A 112 7.46 10.41 -9.29
N ASN A 113 8.65 10.65 -8.74
CA ASN A 113 9.87 10.01 -9.24
C ASN A 113 9.89 8.50 -9.02
N SER A 114 9.28 8.01 -7.94
CA SER A 114 9.19 6.57 -7.70
C SER A 114 8.17 5.88 -8.61
N LEU A 115 7.22 6.60 -9.25
CA LEU A 115 6.27 6.03 -10.23
C LEU A 115 6.93 5.36 -11.44
N ARG A 116 8.21 5.67 -11.69
CA ARG A 116 9.01 5.13 -12.80
C ARG A 116 9.46 3.67 -12.59
N ASN A 117 9.33 3.13 -11.37
CA ASN A 117 9.79 1.77 -11.08
C ASN A 117 8.80 0.72 -11.62
N LYS A 118 9.31 -0.24 -12.41
CA LYS A 118 8.53 -1.37 -12.98
C LYS A 118 7.87 -2.24 -11.92
N SER A 119 8.41 -2.28 -10.69
CA SER A 119 7.83 -3.06 -9.60
C SER A 119 6.61 -2.39 -8.97
N LYS A 120 6.34 -1.12 -9.29
CA LYS A 120 5.07 -0.49 -8.90
C LYS A 120 3.96 -1.03 -9.76
N PHE A 121 3.05 -1.75 -9.12
CA PHE A 121 1.66 -1.79 -9.54
C PHE A 121 1.05 -0.40 -9.36
N ALA A 122 1.29 0.50 -10.33
CA ALA A 122 0.48 1.70 -10.49
C ALA A 122 -0.88 1.25 -11.05
N PHE A 123 -1.69 0.63 -10.18
CA PHE A 123 -3.00 0.09 -10.52
C PHE A 123 -3.89 1.18 -11.14
N PHE A 124 -3.66 2.43 -10.73
CA PHE A 124 -4.32 3.61 -11.23
C PHE A 124 -3.29 4.62 -11.74
N LYS A 125 -3.18 4.73 -13.07
CA LYS A 125 -2.50 5.86 -13.70
C LYS A 125 -3.40 7.09 -13.54
N ASP A 126 -2.82 8.17 -13.03
CA ASP A 126 -3.46 9.47 -12.95
C ASP A 126 -3.26 10.21 -14.28
N SER A 127 -4.36 10.64 -14.89
CA SER A 127 -4.42 11.36 -16.17
C SER A 127 -3.71 12.72 -16.12
N LYS A 128 -3.61 13.34 -14.94
CA LYS A 128 -2.90 14.61 -14.76
C LYS A 128 -1.39 14.46 -14.81
N ILE A 129 -0.88 13.25 -14.59
CA ILE A 129 0.55 12.96 -14.59
C ILE A 129 0.94 12.56 -16.02
N PRO A 130 1.88 13.27 -16.65
CA PRO A 130 2.39 12.93 -17.98
C PRO A 130 2.76 11.45 -18.11
N GLN A 131 2.30 10.82 -19.18
CA GLN A 131 2.39 9.36 -19.32
C GLN A 131 3.85 8.85 -19.39
N ASN A 132 4.75 9.70 -19.87
CA ASN A 132 6.20 9.47 -19.89
C ASN A 132 6.80 9.28 -18.49
N LEU A 133 6.22 9.86 -17.43
CA LEU A 133 6.70 9.68 -16.05
C LEU A 133 6.42 8.27 -15.50
N TYR A 134 5.57 7.48 -16.15
CA TYR A 134 5.41 6.06 -15.82
C TYR A 134 6.42 5.16 -16.54
N ASN A 135 7.20 5.70 -17.49
CA ASN A 135 8.17 4.90 -18.24
C ASN A 135 9.47 4.73 -17.44
N LYS A 136 10.05 3.51 -17.46
CA LYS A 136 11.29 3.20 -16.73
C LYS A 136 12.47 4.13 -17.11
N ASN A 137 12.58 4.47 -18.39
CA ASN A 137 13.76 5.14 -18.95
C ASN A 137 13.71 6.68 -18.82
N SER A 138 12.69 7.23 -18.15
CA SER A 138 12.24 8.60 -18.39
C SER A 138 12.92 9.76 -17.66
N ASN A 139 14.22 9.81 -17.36
CA ASN A 139 14.86 10.95 -16.61
C ASN A 139 14.16 11.43 -15.30
N GLN A 140 14.94 11.88 -14.32
CA GLN A 140 14.34 12.44 -13.11
C GLN A 140 13.86 13.86 -13.41
N LEU A 141 12.68 14.21 -12.88
CA LEU A 141 12.16 15.57 -13.02
C LEU A 141 13.15 16.56 -12.42
N THR A 142 13.51 17.60 -13.15
CA THR A 142 14.22 18.75 -12.57
C THR A 142 13.28 19.51 -11.63
N LYS A 143 13.84 20.38 -10.78
CA LYS A 143 13.01 21.22 -9.90
C LYS A 143 12.08 22.12 -10.71
N THR A 144 12.56 22.65 -11.84
CA THR A 144 11.78 23.50 -12.75
C THR A 144 10.64 22.73 -13.42
N GLU A 145 10.91 21.52 -13.93
CA GLU A 145 9.89 20.62 -14.49
C GLU A 145 8.83 20.21 -13.46
N PHE A 146 9.24 20.02 -12.19
CA PHE A 146 8.31 19.73 -11.12
C PHE A 146 7.40 20.93 -10.79
N ILE A 147 7.97 22.13 -10.70
CA ILE A 147 7.19 23.36 -10.42
C ILE A 147 6.16 23.59 -11.54
N THR A 148 6.54 23.41 -12.80
CA THR A 148 5.61 23.58 -13.93
C THR A 148 4.51 22.52 -13.92
N LEU A 149 4.82 21.26 -13.59
CA LEU A 149 3.84 20.21 -13.44
C LEU A 149 2.81 20.53 -12.33
N VAL A 150 3.28 20.96 -11.16
CA VAL A 150 2.38 21.31 -10.04
C VAL A 150 1.54 22.54 -10.38
N ALA A 151 2.13 23.57 -10.99
CA ALA A 151 1.42 24.76 -11.43
C ALA A 151 0.30 24.42 -12.44
N ASN A 152 0.57 23.52 -13.39
CA ASN A 152 -0.42 23.04 -14.36
C ASN A 152 -1.57 22.31 -13.68
N ILE A 153 -1.30 21.40 -12.72
CA ILE A 153 -2.34 20.68 -11.96
C ILE A 153 -3.24 21.66 -11.18
N LEU A 154 -2.67 22.76 -10.68
CA LEU A 154 -3.38 23.78 -9.92
C LEU A 154 -4.01 24.88 -10.79
N ASN A 155 -3.76 24.87 -12.11
CA ASN A 155 -4.15 25.90 -13.07
C ASN A 155 -3.59 27.30 -12.73
N TYR A 156 -2.33 27.37 -12.29
CA TYR A 156 -1.65 28.63 -11.99
C TYR A 156 -0.86 29.15 -13.19
N THR A 157 -1.02 30.44 -13.50
CA THR A 157 -0.25 31.11 -14.55
C THR A 157 1.08 31.64 -14.00
N ILE A 158 2.12 31.69 -14.82
CA ILE A 158 3.48 32.11 -14.41
C ILE A 158 3.49 33.54 -13.83
N ALA A 159 2.64 34.42 -14.35
CA ALA A 159 2.52 35.82 -13.90
C ALA A 159 1.71 35.98 -12.60
N SER A 160 1.09 34.92 -12.07
CA SER A 160 0.19 35.01 -10.92
C SER A 160 0.94 35.09 -9.58
N PRO A 161 0.44 35.86 -8.60
CA PRO A 161 0.96 35.83 -7.23
C PRO A 161 0.99 34.41 -6.62
N GLN A 162 0.01 33.58 -7.00
CA GLN A 162 -0.11 32.18 -6.59
C GLN A 162 1.08 31.35 -7.06
N TYR A 163 1.52 31.52 -8.30
CA TYR A 163 2.70 30.83 -8.84
C TYR A 163 3.98 31.22 -8.08
N LYS A 164 4.16 32.51 -7.76
CA LYS A 164 5.32 32.98 -6.98
C LYS A 164 5.32 32.38 -5.57
N ASN A 165 4.15 32.28 -4.94
CA ASN A 165 4.01 31.63 -3.63
C ASN A 165 4.29 30.12 -3.70
N LEU A 166 3.76 29.43 -4.71
CA LEU A 166 4.02 28.01 -4.95
C LEU A 166 5.52 27.73 -5.12
N LEU A 167 6.20 28.55 -5.92
CA LEU A 167 7.64 28.46 -6.13
C LEU A 167 8.37 28.53 -4.78
N ASN A 168 8.12 29.57 -3.98
CA ASN A 168 8.75 29.75 -2.67
C ASN A 168 8.47 28.59 -1.71
N GLU A 169 7.25 28.04 -1.71
CA GLU A 169 6.90 26.90 -0.87
C GLU A 169 7.64 25.62 -1.28
N ILE A 170 7.71 25.35 -2.60
CA ILE A 170 8.48 24.22 -3.12
C ILE A 170 9.97 24.40 -2.79
N GLU A 171 10.53 25.62 -2.92
CA GLU A 171 11.92 25.85 -2.55
C GLU A 171 12.20 25.58 -1.08
N SER A 172 11.29 26.04 -0.21
CA SER A 172 11.38 25.82 1.25
C SER A 172 11.33 24.34 1.60
N ASP A 173 10.34 23.60 1.07
CA ASP A 173 10.21 22.16 1.31
C ASP A 173 11.45 21.39 0.82
N PHE A 174 12.00 21.76 -0.34
CA PHE A 174 13.23 21.17 -0.85
C PHE A 174 14.45 21.50 0.02
N ALA A 175 14.60 22.74 0.50
CA ALA A 175 15.72 23.11 1.36
C ALA A 175 15.73 22.31 2.68
N ILE A 176 14.56 22.02 3.25
CA ILE A 176 14.43 21.26 4.50
C ILE A 176 14.87 19.80 4.31
N HIS A 177 14.57 19.20 3.15
CA HIS A 177 14.66 17.75 2.97
C HIS A 177 15.77 17.27 2.02
N ALA A 178 16.26 18.10 1.10
CA ALA A 178 17.19 17.71 0.05
C ALA A 178 18.63 17.44 0.53
N PHE A 179 19.02 17.93 1.70
CA PHE A 179 20.40 17.83 2.21
C PHE A 179 20.57 16.77 3.30
N LEU A 180 19.49 16.10 3.69
CA LEU A 180 19.52 15.07 4.71
C LEU A 180 20.04 13.75 4.12
N ARG A 181 21.20 13.28 4.61
CA ARG A 181 21.77 12.00 4.20
C ARG A 181 21.20 10.85 5.04
N PRO A 182 20.67 9.78 4.41
CA PRO A 182 20.17 8.60 5.10
C PRO A 182 21.34 7.77 5.64
N ASN A 183 21.19 7.26 6.86
CA ASN A 183 22.04 6.20 7.37
C ASN A 183 21.44 4.84 6.97
N PHE A 184 21.90 4.32 5.83
CA PHE A 184 21.38 3.08 5.25
C PHE A 184 21.47 1.88 6.19
N ALA A 185 22.56 1.75 6.96
CA ALA A 185 22.76 0.63 7.88
C ALA A 185 21.75 0.65 9.03
N LYS A 186 21.55 1.82 9.65
CA LYS A 186 20.55 2.00 10.72
C LYS A 186 19.13 1.74 10.21
N GLN A 187 18.80 2.25 9.03
CA GLN A 187 17.48 2.09 8.43
C GLN A 187 17.19 0.64 8.03
N ARG A 188 18.17 -0.06 7.46
CA ARG A 188 18.06 -1.49 7.14
C ARG A 188 17.77 -2.31 8.38
N LYS A 189 18.46 -2.04 9.50
CA LYS A 189 18.23 -2.73 10.77
C LYS A 189 16.80 -2.51 11.28
N ILE A 190 16.31 -1.27 11.25
CA ILE A 190 14.94 -0.92 11.65
C ILE A 190 13.92 -1.61 10.75
N ALA A 191 14.16 -1.64 9.44
CA ALA A 191 13.29 -2.30 8.48
C ALA A 191 13.17 -3.80 8.72
N ILE A 192 14.29 -4.49 8.95
CA ILE A 192 14.29 -5.93 9.27
C ILE A 192 13.48 -6.20 10.54
N ILE A 193 13.68 -5.39 11.59
CA ILE A 193 12.93 -5.55 12.84
C ILE A 193 11.43 -5.41 12.61
N ARG A 194 11.00 -4.42 11.80
CA ARG A 194 9.60 -4.21 11.47
C ARG A 194 9.00 -5.32 10.63
N ILE A 195 9.71 -5.83 9.63
CA ILE A 195 9.28 -6.99 8.83
C ILE A 195 9.04 -8.17 9.76
N ILE A 196 10.00 -8.49 10.63
CA ILE A 196 9.90 -9.63 11.54
C ILE A 196 8.74 -9.43 12.54
N SER A 197 8.61 -8.25 13.14
CA SER A 197 7.58 -8.04 14.15
C SER A 197 6.17 -7.96 13.55
N ILE A 198 6.00 -7.25 12.44
CA ILE A 198 4.68 -6.94 11.86
C ILE A 198 4.23 -8.03 10.89
N ASP A 199 5.11 -8.52 10.01
CA ASP A 199 4.71 -9.49 8.97
C ASP A 199 4.84 -10.94 9.40
N ILE A 200 5.60 -11.23 10.48
CA ILE A 200 5.82 -12.61 10.93
C ILE A 200 5.24 -12.83 12.32
N LEU A 201 5.72 -12.12 13.34
CA LEU A 201 5.33 -12.41 14.73
C LEU A 201 3.85 -12.14 15.02
N ILE A 202 3.31 -10.99 14.59
CA ILE A 202 1.89 -10.67 14.79
C ILE A 202 0.97 -11.68 14.07
N PRO A 203 1.16 -11.99 12.77
CA PRO A 203 0.38 -13.01 12.10
C PRO A 203 0.46 -14.38 12.75
N ILE A 204 1.65 -14.83 13.18
CA ILE A 204 1.81 -16.10 13.90
C ILE A 204 1.00 -16.11 15.20
N PHE A 205 1.02 -15.01 15.97
CA PHE A 205 0.24 -14.88 17.19
C PHE A 205 -1.28 -14.98 16.90
N ILE A 206 -1.77 -14.28 15.87
CA ILE A 206 -3.19 -14.34 15.48
C ILE A 206 -3.56 -15.75 14.99
N MET A 207 -2.72 -16.38 14.17
CA MET A 207 -2.93 -17.75 13.70
C MET A 207 -2.98 -18.75 14.86
N SER A 208 -2.12 -18.60 15.87
CA SER A 208 -2.14 -19.42 17.08
C SER A 208 -3.49 -19.34 17.81
N ILE A 209 -4.04 -18.14 17.96
CA ILE A 209 -5.37 -17.93 18.57
C ILE A 209 -6.47 -18.60 17.73
N LEU A 210 -6.40 -18.49 16.40
CA LEU A 210 -7.38 -19.12 15.50
C LEU A 210 -7.31 -20.64 15.56
N ILE A 211 -6.10 -21.22 15.56
CA ILE A 211 -5.88 -22.67 15.68
C ILE A 211 -6.38 -23.17 17.03
N PHE A 212 -6.09 -22.45 18.12
CA PHE A 212 -6.63 -22.77 19.44
C PHE A 212 -8.16 -22.74 19.46
N SER A 213 -8.78 -21.75 18.79
CA SER A 213 -10.24 -21.64 18.67
C SER A 213 -10.83 -22.81 17.89
N ILE A 214 -10.20 -23.22 16.78
CA ILE A 214 -10.57 -24.41 16.00
C ILE A 214 -10.53 -25.66 16.88
N TRP A 215 -9.42 -25.85 17.60
CA TRP A 215 -9.24 -27.01 18.48
C TRP A 215 -10.30 -27.05 19.59
N PHE A 216 -10.56 -25.92 20.24
CA PHE A 216 -11.58 -25.81 21.28
C PHE A 216 -13.00 -26.12 20.77
N LEU A 217 -13.37 -25.57 19.60
CA LEU A 217 -14.67 -25.79 18.98
C LEU A 217 -14.85 -27.24 18.53
N TYR A 218 -13.77 -27.87 18.05
CA TYR A 218 -13.78 -29.27 17.67
C TYR A 218 -13.90 -30.18 18.90
N TYR A 219 -13.09 -29.93 19.95
CA TYR A 219 -13.11 -30.71 21.19
C TYR A 219 -14.47 -30.64 21.90
N LYS A 220 -15.10 -29.46 21.96
CA LYS A 220 -16.43 -29.28 22.57
C LYS A 220 -17.54 -30.08 21.86
N LYS A 221 -17.36 -30.42 20.57
CA LYS A 221 -18.36 -31.15 19.78
C LYS A 221 -18.18 -32.68 19.78
N ASN A 222 -17.14 -33.21 20.42
CA ASN A 222 -16.74 -34.62 20.35
C ASN A 222 -17.66 -35.65 21.04
N GLU A 223 -18.95 -35.38 21.24
CA GLU A 223 -19.87 -36.42 21.72
C GLU A 223 -20.40 -37.34 20.61
N LYS A 224 -20.37 -36.93 19.33
CA LYS A 224 -20.66 -37.82 18.18
C LYS A 224 -19.86 -37.38 16.94
N THR A 225 -19.59 -38.31 16.04
CA THR A 225 -18.92 -38.16 14.73
C THR A 225 -19.66 -37.20 13.78
N TYR A 226 -19.70 -35.92 14.12
CA TYR A 226 -20.30 -34.89 13.31
C TYR A 226 -19.30 -34.33 12.27
N PRO A 227 -19.79 -33.95 11.08
CA PRO A 227 -18.98 -33.26 10.08
C PRO A 227 -18.42 -31.93 10.60
N ILE A 228 -17.31 -31.47 10.00
CA ILE A 228 -16.70 -30.18 10.36
C ILE A 228 -17.72 -29.07 10.11
N SER A 229 -18.09 -28.36 11.17
CA SER A 229 -19.05 -27.27 11.04
C SER A 229 -18.53 -26.11 10.19
N ALA A 230 -19.44 -25.43 9.51
CA ALA A 230 -19.14 -24.28 8.66
C ALA A 230 -18.24 -23.23 9.35
N LEU A 231 -18.47 -22.96 10.63
CA LEU A 231 -17.66 -22.01 11.40
C LEU A 231 -16.18 -22.43 11.47
N VAL A 232 -15.90 -23.72 11.68
CA VAL A 232 -14.52 -24.24 11.71
C VAL A 232 -13.87 -24.13 10.33
N ARG A 233 -14.61 -24.39 9.24
CA ARG A 233 -14.11 -24.21 7.87
C ARG A 233 -13.76 -22.76 7.57
N ILE A 234 -14.62 -21.82 7.98
CA ILE A 234 -14.36 -20.38 7.86
C ILE A 234 -13.08 -20.00 8.63
N LEU A 235 -12.89 -20.51 9.85
CA LEU A 235 -11.66 -20.27 10.63
C LEU A 235 -10.41 -20.85 9.94
N ILE A 236 -10.51 -22.04 9.32
CA ILE A 236 -9.42 -22.62 8.51
C ILE A 236 -9.11 -21.72 7.32
N ILE A 237 -10.13 -21.27 6.56
CA ILE A 237 -9.99 -20.36 5.43
C ILE A 237 -9.29 -19.06 5.87
N PHE A 238 -9.70 -18.46 6.99
CA PHE A 238 -9.07 -17.26 7.52
C PHE A 238 -7.61 -17.50 7.93
N THR A 239 -7.32 -18.62 8.57
CA THR A 239 -5.95 -18.97 8.99
C THR A 239 -5.03 -19.10 7.77
N ALA A 240 -5.47 -19.82 6.74
CA ALA A 240 -4.73 -19.97 5.49
C ALA A 240 -4.60 -18.65 4.70
N ASN A 241 -5.61 -17.77 4.76
CA ASN A 241 -5.54 -16.43 4.18
C ASN A 241 -4.48 -15.57 4.87
N ILE A 242 -4.50 -15.49 6.21
CA ILE A 242 -3.49 -14.75 7.00
C ILE A 242 -2.10 -15.27 6.71
N PHE A 243 -1.91 -16.60 6.67
CA PHE A 243 -0.63 -17.22 6.33
C PHE A 243 -0.14 -16.80 4.94
N SER A 244 -1.00 -16.89 3.92
CA SER A 244 -0.65 -16.50 2.56
C SER A 244 -0.27 -15.02 2.48
N LEU A 245 -1.04 -14.13 3.11
CA LEU A 245 -0.74 -12.71 3.16
C LEU A 245 0.60 -12.43 3.85
N SER A 246 0.81 -13.00 5.03
CA SER A 246 1.98 -12.73 5.86
C SER A 246 3.27 -13.18 5.17
N VAL A 247 3.27 -14.39 4.59
CA VAL A 247 4.42 -14.93 3.86
C VAL A 247 4.70 -14.10 2.61
N SER A 248 3.69 -13.79 1.81
CA SER A 248 3.90 -13.03 0.57
C SER A 248 4.38 -11.59 0.83
N ILE A 249 3.81 -10.89 1.80
CA ILE A 249 4.26 -9.54 2.18
C ILE A 249 5.69 -9.59 2.72
N SER A 250 6.01 -10.55 3.60
CA SER A 250 7.37 -10.73 4.13
C SER A 250 8.40 -10.94 3.02
N ILE A 251 8.14 -11.88 2.11
CA ILE A 251 9.04 -12.17 0.97
C ILE A 251 9.25 -10.91 0.13
N TYR A 252 8.17 -10.18 -0.16
CA TYR A 252 8.22 -8.93 -0.90
C TYR A 252 9.05 -7.86 -0.19
N GLU A 253 8.86 -7.65 1.11
CA GLU A 253 9.62 -6.65 1.89
C GLU A 253 11.11 -6.99 1.90
N PHE A 254 11.49 -8.25 2.12
CA PHE A 254 12.88 -8.69 2.08
C PHE A 254 13.50 -8.55 0.69
N TYR A 255 12.75 -8.88 -0.37
CA TYR A 255 13.20 -8.72 -1.75
C TYR A 255 13.55 -7.26 -2.06
N ILE A 256 12.66 -6.32 -1.71
CA ILE A 256 12.91 -4.90 -1.97
C ILE A 256 14.02 -4.36 -1.07
N LEU A 257 14.08 -4.77 0.20
CA LEU A 257 15.15 -4.36 1.09
C LEU A 257 16.54 -4.76 0.55
N ASN A 258 16.66 -5.95 -0.02
CA ASN A 258 17.91 -6.42 -0.64
C ASN A 258 18.25 -5.70 -1.95
N SER A 259 17.28 -5.05 -2.58
CA SER A 259 17.49 -4.24 -3.79
C SER A 259 18.04 -2.83 -3.52
N VAL A 260 18.07 -2.41 -2.25
CA VAL A 260 18.56 -1.07 -1.84
C VAL A 260 20.07 -0.99 -2.01
N LYS A 261 20.52 -0.27 -3.04
CA LYS A 261 21.94 -0.05 -3.35
C LYS A 261 22.32 1.43 -3.44
N ASN A 262 21.34 2.30 -3.67
CA ASN A 262 21.52 3.74 -3.88
C ASN A 262 20.28 4.52 -3.42
N TYR A 263 20.34 5.85 -3.49
CA TYR A 263 19.24 6.73 -3.06
C TYR A 263 17.92 6.51 -3.80
N ASN A 264 17.96 6.17 -5.08
CA ASN A 264 16.75 5.92 -5.87
C ASN A 264 16.07 4.62 -5.42
N THR A 265 16.84 3.53 -5.32
CA THR A 265 16.35 2.24 -4.81
C THR A 265 15.93 2.30 -3.34
N PHE A 266 16.54 3.18 -2.55
CA PHE A 266 16.13 3.49 -1.19
C PHE A 266 14.76 4.19 -1.13
N ASN A 267 14.56 5.21 -1.96
CA ASN A 267 13.27 5.90 -2.06
C ASN A 267 12.18 4.95 -2.56
N ASP A 268 12.52 4.07 -3.50
CA ASP A 268 11.62 3.01 -3.95
C ASP A 268 11.29 2.03 -2.82
N PHE A 269 12.26 1.63 -1.99
CA PHE A 269 12.01 0.76 -0.83
C PHE A 269 11.02 1.36 0.16
N TYR A 270 11.23 2.61 0.57
CA TYR A 270 10.31 3.31 1.47
C TYR A 270 8.94 3.56 0.83
N PHE A 271 8.92 3.78 -0.49
CA PHE A 271 7.68 3.96 -1.23
C PHE A 271 6.96 2.65 -1.54
N LEU A 272 7.62 1.50 -1.52
CA LEU A 272 7.02 0.21 -1.87
C LEU A 272 6.80 -0.71 -0.67
N SER A 273 7.50 -0.53 0.44
CA SER A 273 7.33 -1.34 1.66
C SER A 273 5.99 -1.08 2.34
N PHE A 274 5.31 -2.13 2.78
CA PHE A 274 4.09 -2.07 3.57
C PHE A 274 4.33 -1.43 4.95
N ASN A 275 5.43 -1.77 5.61
CA ASN A 275 5.67 -1.42 7.02
C ASN A 275 6.72 -0.32 7.25
N ASN A 276 7.54 -0.05 6.23
CA ASN A 276 8.64 0.91 6.30
C ASN A 276 8.31 2.17 5.51
N PHE A 277 7.15 2.76 5.80
CA PHE A 277 6.73 3.98 5.14
C PHE A 277 7.25 5.23 5.84
N GLN A 278 8.15 5.94 5.15
CA GLN A 278 8.59 7.32 5.43
C GLN A 278 9.04 7.94 4.11
N PHE A 279 8.40 9.03 3.66
CA PHE A 279 8.91 9.84 2.56
C PHE A 279 10.13 10.62 3.04
N LYS A 280 11.35 10.12 2.85
CA LYS A 280 12.53 10.95 3.14
C LYS A 280 13.72 10.62 2.26
N PHE A 281 14.40 11.70 1.89
CA PHE A 281 15.79 11.81 1.41
C PHE A 281 15.99 11.76 -0.12
N LEU A 282 16.18 12.94 -0.71
CA LEU A 282 16.90 13.10 -1.97
C LEU A 282 18.38 13.28 -1.62
N ASN A 283 19.26 12.71 -2.44
CA ASN A 283 20.65 13.13 -2.43
C ASN A 283 20.75 14.54 -3.05
N SER A 284 21.52 15.43 -2.43
CA SER A 284 21.79 16.78 -2.94
C SER A 284 22.39 16.78 -4.35
N SER A 285 22.99 15.68 -4.80
CA SER A 285 23.54 15.53 -6.17
C SER A 285 22.50 15.19 -7.25
N LEU A 286 21.25 14.87 -6.88
CA LEU A 286 20.21 14.46 -7.83
C LEU A 286 19.29 15.61 -8.27
N ILE A 287 19.26 16.71 -7.55
CA ILE A 287 18.53 17.91 -7.97
C ILE A 287 19.45 18.65 -8.95
N ARG A 288 19.41 18.25 -10.22
CA ARG A 288 19.90 19.11 -11.30
C ARG A 288 19.01 20.35 -11.31
N LYS A 289 19.66 21.53 -11.25
CA LYS A 289 18.99 22.83 -11.38
C LYS A 289 18.20 22.89 -12.67
#